data_AF-A0A7C4G610-F1
#
_entry.id   AF-A0A7C4G610-F1
#
_cell.length_a   1.000
_cell.length_b   1.000
_cell.length_c   1.000
_cell.angle_alpha   90.00
_cell.angle_beta   90.00
_cell.angle_gamma   90.00
#
_symmetry.space_group_name_H-M   'P 1'
#
loop_
_entity.id
_entity.type
_entity.pdbx_description
1 polymer ?
#
loop_
_entity_poly.entity_id
_entity_poly.type
_entity_poly.pdbx_seq_one_letter_code
_entity_poly.pdbx_strand_id
1 'polypeptide(L)' 'VVRGGTDAGRLHMYREGRPSIVLGVPTRHIHSHVGIIHRDDLENAVKLVIALIKRLDEKTVKSFSEL' A
#
# COMPACT_ATOMS: atom_id res chain seq x y z
N VAL A 1 -7.31 -17.37 -14.84
CA VAL A 1 -7.49 -16.67 -13.56
C VAL A 1 -7.16 -15.21 -13.78
N VAL A 2 -8.10 -14.28 -13.54
CA VAL A 2 -7.78 -12.84 -13.57
C VAL A 2 -6.78 -12.58 -12.45
N ARG A 3 -5.58 -12.11 -12.79
CA ARG A 3 -4.52 -11.81 -11.83
C ARG A 3 -4.38 -10.31 -11.68
N GLY A 4 -4.50 -9.82 -10.45
CA GLY A 4 -4.05 -8.48 -10.07
C GLY A 4 -2.54 -8.50 -9.78
N GLY A 5 -1.88 -7.39 -10.02
CA GLY A 5 -0.47 -7.18 -9.68
C GLY A 5 -0.26 -5.77 -9.16
N THR A 6 0.72 -5.60 -8.29
CA THR A 6 1.11 -4.33 -7.70
C THR A 6 2.63 -4.28 -7.60
N ASP A 7 3.19 -3.09 -7.42
CA ASP A 7 4.64 -2.92 -7.32
C ASP A 7 5.23 -3.68 -6.13
N ALA A 8 4.48 -3.80 -5.03
CA ALA A 8 4.88 -4.56 -3.84
C ALA A 8 5.23 -6.01 -4.19
N GLY A 9 4.59 -6.63 -5.19
CA GLY A 9 4.87 -7.99 -5.63
C GLY A 9 6.31 -8.22 -6.07
N ARG A 10 6.98 -7.19 -6.61
CA ARG A 10 8.42 -7.23 -6.92
C ARG A 10 9.28 -6.57 -5.83
N LEU A 11 8.80 -5.46 -5.25
CA LEU A 11 9.58 -4.69 -4.29
C LEU A 11 9.88 -5.46 -3.00
N HIS A 12 8.95 -6.29 -2.51
CA HIS A 12 9.18 -7.05 -1.28
C HIS A 12 10.26 -8.13 -1.42
N MET A 13 10.55 -8.56 -2.66
CA MET A 13 11.58 -9.55 -2.99
C MET A 13 12.91 -8.91 -3.42
N TYR A 14 13.01 -7.58 -3.46
CA TYR A 14 14.20 -6.91 -3.94
C TYR A 14 15.34 -6.99 -2.90
N ARG A 15 16.53 -7.46 -3.35
CA ARG A 15 17.72 -7.70 -2.52
C ARG A 15 17.44 -8.68 -1.37
N GLU A 16 17.65 -8.25 -0.13
CA GLU A 16 17.44 -9.05 1.09
C GLU A 16 15.96 -9.12 1.49
N GLY A 17 15.07 -8.52 0.70
CA GLY A 17 13.65 -8.42 0.98
C GLY A 17 13.31 -7.17 1.79
N ARG A 18 12.09 -6.67 1.61
CA ARG A 18 11.58 -5.49 2.31
C ARG A 18 10.13 -5.72 2.72
N PRO A 19 9.79 -5.65 4.02
CA PRO A 19 8.40 -5.72 4.46
C PRO A 19 7.57 -4.68 3.69
N SER A 20 6.60 -5.15 2.92
CA SER A 20 5.82 -4.32 2.00
C SER A 20 4.35 -4.69 2.10
N ILE A 21 3.49 -3.68 2.11
CA ILE A 21 2.04 -3.82 2.02
C ILE A 21 1.52 -2.92 0.89
N VAL A 22 0.35 -3.24 0.37
CA VAL A 22 -0.35 -2.40 -0.59
C VAL A 22 -1.54 -1.76 0.10
N LEU A 23 -1.61 -0.43 0.05
CA LEU A 23 -2.80 0.33 0.42
C LEU A 23 -3.45 0.83 -0.87
N GLY A 24 -4.73 0.52 -1.06
CA GLY A 24 -5.48 0.89 -2.26
C GLY A 24 -6.79 1.58 -1.92
N VAL A 25 -7.23 2.48 -2.80
CA VAL A 25 -8.55 3.10 -2.74
C VAL A 25 -9.49 2.31 -3.69
N PRO A 26 -10.62 1.77 -3.19
CA PRO A 26 -11.58 1.07 -4.04
C PRO A 26 -12.01 1.94 -5.22
N THR A 27 -11.84 1.41 -6.43
CA THR A 27 -12.11 2.14 -7.67
C THR A 27 -12.93 1.25 -8.60
N ARG A 28 -14.05 1.75 -9.11
CA ARG A 28 -14.84 1.08 -10.16
C ARG A 28 -14.29 1.46 -11.53
N HIS A 29 -14.39 0.52 -12.47
CA HIS A 29 -13.98 0.69 -13.87
C HIS A 29 -12.47 1.01 -14.04
N ILE A 30 -11.63 0.39 -13.22
CA ILE A 30 -10.17 0.44 -13.44
C ILE A 30 -9.83 -0.02 -14.86
N HIS A 31 -8.83 0.59 -15.50
CA HIS A 31 -8.45 0.35 -16.91
C HIS A 31 -9.51 0.74 -17.95
N SER A 32 -10.40 1.68 -17.64
CA SER A 32 -11.35 2.28 -18.59
C SER A 32 -11.08 3.77 -18.80
N HIS A 33 -11.76 4.41 -19.75
CA HIS A 33 -11.65 5.86 -20.01
C HIS A 33 -12.05 6.72 -18.79
N VAL A 34 -12.95 6.21 -17.94
CA VAL A 34 -13.43 6.88 -16.73
C VAL A 34 -13.40 5.88 -15.58
N GLY A 35 -12.82 6.30 -14.45
CA GLY A 35 -12.87 5.58 -13.17
C GLY A 35 -13.71 6.32 -12.15
N ILE A 36 -14.28 5.59 -11.18
CA ILE A 36 -15.11 6.17 -10.12
C ILE A 36 -14.58 5.72 -8.76
N ILE A 37 -14.31 6.69 -7.89
CA ILE A 37 -13.91 6.48 -6.50
C ILE A 37 -14.94 7.09 -5.55
N HIS A 38 -15.00 6.58 -4.32
CA HIS A 38 -15.66 7.28 -3.24
C HIS A 38 -14.69 8.28 -2.61
N ARG A 39 -15.09 9.55 -2.49
CA ARG A 39 -14.19 10.60 -1.99
C ARG A 39 -13.70 10.32 -0.57
N ASP A 40 -14.57 9.83 0.30
CA ASP A 40 -14.20 9.58 1.69
C ASP A 40 -13.17 8.45 1.83
N ASP A 41 -13.16 7.47 0.90
CA ASP A 41 -12.17 6.39 0.91
C ASP A 41 -10.78 6.95 0.60
N LEU A 42 -10.69 7.89 -0.34
CA LEU A 42 -9.44 8.61 -0.64
C LEU A 42 -8.97 9.42 0.56
N GLU A 43 -9.86 10.21 1.17
CA GLU A 43 -9.52 11.04 2.33
C GLU A 43 -9.07 10.19 3.53
N ASN A 44 -9.72 9.06 3.78
CA ASN A 44 -9.34 8.15 4.85
C ASN A 44 -8.04 7.38 4.54
N ALA A 45 -7.79 7.02 3.28
CA ALA A 45 -6.50 6.44 2.88
C ALA A 45 -5.34 7.43 3.14
N VAL A 46 -5.52 8.72 2.83
CA VAL A 46 -4.54 9.77 3.13
C VAL A 46 -4.33 9.90 4.64
N LYS A 47 -5.39 9.95 5.43
CA LYS A 47 -5.29 9.99 6.90
C LYS A 47 -4.53 8.78 7.45
N LEU A 48 -4.80 7.58 6.92
CA LEU A 48 -4.14 6.34 7.31
C LEU A 48 -2.64 6.39 7.00
N VAL A 49 -2.25 6.81 5.79
CA VAL A 49 -0.83 6.91 5.38
C VAL A 49 -0.09 7.90 6.27
N ILE A 50 -0.67 9.08 6.55
CA ILE A 50 -0.08 10.07 7.46
C ILE A 50 0.08 9.48 8.87
N ALA A 51 -0.95 8.81 9.38
CA ALA A 51 -0.94 8.18 10.70
C ALA A 51 0.09 7.05 10.80
N LEU A 52 0.32 6.32 9.71
CA LEU A 52 1.31 5.24 9.60
C LEU A 52 2.73 5.81 9.60
N ILE A 53 3.02 6.77 8.73
CA ILE A 53 4.36 7.40 8.62
C ILE A 53 4.80 8.00 9.96
N LYS A 54 3.88 8.64 10.70
CA LYS A 54 4.17 9.20 12.03
C LYS A 54 4.52 8.15 13.09
N ARG A 55 4.19 6.87 12.88
CA ARG A 55 4.42 5.76 13.83
C ARG A 55 5.53 4.80 13.38
N LEU A 56 5.95 4.85 12.12
CA LEU A 56 7.02 4.00 11.60
C LEU A 56 8.40 4.59 11.94
N ASP A 57 8.72 4.60 13.24
CA ASP A 57 10.05 4.91 13.71
C ASP A 57 11.05 3.76 13.49
N GLU A 58 12.34 4.02 13.70
CA GLU A 58 13.41 3.05 13.45
C GLU A 58 13.21 1.76 14.25
N LYS A 59 12.78 1.86 15.51
CA LYS A 59 12.52 0.71 16.37
C LYS A 59 11.39 -0.15 15.81
N THR A 60 10.30 0.48 15.40
CA THR A 60 9.13 -0.20 14.84
C THR A 60 9.49 -0.87 13.52
N VAL A 61 10.21 -0.19 12.63
CA VAL A 61 10.63 -0.75 11.35
C VAL A 61 11.58 -1.94 11.54
N LYS A 62 12.54 -1.85 12.46
CA LYS A 62 13.44 -2.97 12.81
C LYS A 62 12.68 -4.19 13.30
N SER A 63 11.62 -4.00 14.10
CA SER A 63 10.81 -5.12 14.62
C SER A 63 10.11 -5.96 13.53
N PHE A 64 10.02 -5.47 12.29
CA PHE A 64 9.48 -6.24 11.16
C PHE A 64 10.54 -7.06 10.41
N SER A 65 11.82 -6.83 10.69
CA SER A 65 12.95 -7.40 9.95
C SER A 65 13.89 -8.23 10.82
N GLU A 66 13.93 -7.96 12.12
CA GLU A 66 14.70 -8.71 13.11
C GLU A 66 13.96 -10.00 13.49
N LEU A 67 14.66 -11.14 13.40
CA LEU A 67 14.25 -12.46 13.93
C LEU A 67 14.84 -12.66 15.32
#